data_AF-A0A419A7S8-F1
#
_entry.id   AF-A0A419A7S8-F1
#
_cell.length_a   1.000
_cell.length_b   1.000
_cell.length_c   1.000
_cell.angle_alpha   90.00
_cell.angle_beta   90.00
_cell.angle_gamma   90.00
#
_symmetry.space_group_name_H-M   'P 1'
#
loop_
_entity.id
_entity.type
_entity.pdbx_description
1 polymer ?
#
loop_
_entity_poly.entity_id
_entity_poly.type
_entity_poly.pdbx_seq_one_letter_code
_entity_poly.pdbx_strand_id
1 'polypeptide(L)'
;MANPMAVENVLETPVDQLDYRHRDETFVEPGMTALEVYRAMTSYNPLFLRVAFRIRDALCRLVGIESIGGFSTGDLPRTVAAGNKLDFFDVHSISDDELVLYSDDRHLTVVVALQLDRETGLRQKLSITTSVKTKEFLGRIYMLPVKPAHGIIVRGMLDSIS
;
A
#
# COMPACT_ATOMS: atom_id res chain seq x y z
N MET A 1 3.18 16.46 8.59
CA MET A 1 4.04 15.29 8.94
C MET A 1 3.14 14.08 8.98
N ALA A 2 3.45 13.02 8.23
CA ALA A 2 2.71 11.76 8.30
C ALA A 2 2.51 11.33 9.76
N ASN A 3 1.27 11.00 10.17
CA ASN A 3 0.98 10.55 11.52
C ASN A 3 1.66 9.17 11.73
N PRO A 4 2.78 9.07 12.48
CA PRO A 4 3.51 7.82 12.66
C PRO A 4 2.67 6.79 13.42
N MET A 5 1.74 7.30 14.25
CA MET A 5 0.93 6.51 15.18
C MET A 5 0.04 5.49 14.47
N ALA A 6 -0.47 5.80 13.27
CA ALA A 6 -1.38 4.90 12.58
C ALA A 6 -0.66 3.63 12.06
N VAL A 7 0.58 3.76 11.57
CA VAL A 7 1.36 2.62 11.06
C VAL A 7 1.99 1.81 12.20
N GLU A 8 2.44 2.48 13.25
CA GLU A 8 3.02 1.87 14.45
C GLU A 8 2.00 1.02 15.22
N ASN A 9 0.75 1.49 15.31
CA ASN A 9 -0.33 0.75 15.95
C ASN A 9 -0.71 -0.54 15.20
N VAL A 10 -0.57 -0.59 13.87
CA VAL A 10 -0.94 -1.78 13.08
C VAL A 10 0.13 -2.86 13.12
N LEU A 11 1.40 -2.48 13.07
CA LEU A 11 2.50 -3.44 13.09
C LEU A 11 2.88 -3.89 14.50
N GLU A 12 2.38 -3.20 15.53
CA GLU A 12 2.84 -3.33 16.93
C GLU A 12 4.38 -3.31 17.04
N THR A 13 5.04 -2.70 16.05
CA THR A 13 6.48 -2.79 15.84
C THR A 13 7.01 -1.36 15.71
N PRO A 14 7.98 -0.96 16.54
CA PRO A 14 8.67 0.32 16.41
C PRO A 14 9.28 0.52 15.02
N VAL A 15 9.29 1.76 14.53
CA VAL A 15 9.76 2.10 13.18
C VAL A 15 11.21 1.65 12.93
N ASP A 16 12.07 1.70 13.94
CA ASP A 16 13.47 1.29 13.90
C ASP A 16 13.65 -0.24 13.82
N GLN A 17 12.60 -1.02 14.06
CA GLN A 17 12.59 -2.48 13.97
C GLN A 17 11.95 -3.00 12.68
N LEU A 18 11.57 -2.11 11.76
CA LEU A 18 11.04 -2.48 10.45
C LEU A 18 12.16 -2.92 9.51
N ASP A 19 11.93 -4.00 8.77
CA ASP A 19 12.90 -4.52 7.80
C ASP A 19 12.92 -3.67 6.51
N TYR A 20 11.86 -2.90 6.25
CA TYR A 20 11.79 -1.95 5.15
C TYR A 20 10.77 -0.86 5.45
N ARG A 21 11.12 0.38 5.09
CA ARG A 21 10.22 1.52 5.11
C ARG A 21 10.50 2.42 3.92
N HIS A 22 9.46 2.77 3.19
CA HIS A 22 9.51 3.69 2.07
C HIS A 22 8.42 4.73 2.23
N ARG A 23 8.77 6.00 2.01
CA ARG A 23 7.82 7.10 2.00
C ARG A 23 8.02 7.91 0.74
N ASP A 24 6.91 8.24 0.08
CA ASP A 24 6.91 9.11 -1.07
C ASP A 24 5.72 10.09 -0.99
N GLU A 25 5.82 11.21 -1.69
CA GLU A 25 4.86 12.31 -1.62
C GLU A 25 4.60 12.92 -3.00
N THR A 26 3.37 13.38 -3.21
CA THR A 26 2.97 14.13 -4.40
C THR A 26 1.83 15.09 -4.08
N PHE A 27 1.48 15.97 -5.02
CA PHE A 27 0.25 16.75 -4.95
C PHE A 27 -0.84 16.06 -5.75
N VAL A 28 -2.08 16.16 -5.29
CA VAL A 28 -3.27 15.59 -5.95
C VAL A 28 -4.35 16.65 -6.10
N GLU A 29 -5.38 16.35 -6.89
CA GLU A 29 -6.54 17.24 -7.06
C GLU A 29 -7.18 17.58 -5.70
N PRO A 30 -7.47 18.86 -5.41
CA PRO A 30 -8.08 19.26 -4.16
C PRO A 30 -9.47 18.63 -3.97
N GLY A 31 -9.75 18.17 -2.75
CA GLY A 31 -11.07 17.64 -2.39
C GLY A 31 -11.25 16.14 -2.64
N MET A 32 -10.25 15.45 -3.20
CA MET A 32 -10.26 13.99 -3.22
C MET A 32 -10.11 13.44 -1.79
N THR A 33 -10.81 12.36 -1.50
CA THR A 33 -10.61 11.55 -0.29
C THR A 33 -9.46 10.56 -0.47
N ALA A 34 -8.92 10.02 0.64
CA ALA A 34 -7.85 9.03 0.62
C ALA A 34 -8.25 7.76 -0.16
N LEU A 35 -9.53 7.38 -0.11
CA LEU A 35 -10.07 6.26 -0.88
C LEU A 35 -10.16 6.56 -2.38
N GLU A 36 -10.55 7.77 -2.77
CA GLU A 36 -10.58 8.18 -4.18
C GLU A 36 -9.17 8.25 -4.78
N VAL A 37 -8.22 8.79 -4.02
CA VAL A 37 -6.80 8.78 -4.39
C VAL A 37 -6.28 7.35 -4.54
N TYR A 38 -6.59 6.46 -3.60
CA TYR A 38 -6.23 5.05 -3.72
C TYR A 38 -6.77 4.44 -5.02
N ARG A 39 -8.06 4.64 -5.32
CA ARG A 39 -8.68 4.14 -6.56
C ARG A 39 -8.01 4.67 -7.81
N ALA A 40 -7.76 5.98 -7.87
CA ALA A 40 -7.11 6.60 -9.02
C ALA A 40 -5.71 6.02 -9.22
N MET A 41 -4.95 5.90 -8.13
CA MET A 41 -3.58 5.40 -8.11
C MET A 41 -3.50 3.94 -8.54
N THR A 42 -4.41 3.08 -8.07
CA THR A 42 -4.42 1.64 -8.38
C THR A 42 -5.11 1.29 -9.69
N SER A 43 -5.92 2.21 -10.24
CA SER A 43 -6.44 2.10 -11.61
C SER A 43 -5.30 2.13 -12.63
N TYR A 44 -4.23 2.86 -12.34
CA TYR A 44 -2.96 2.69 -13.05
C TYR A 44 -2.30 1.39 -12.57
N ASN A 45 -2.44 0.34 -13.38
CA ASN A 45 -1.98 -1.00 -13.07
C ASN A 45 -0.73 -1.33 -13.91
N PRO A 46 0.45 -0.77 -13.58
CA PRO A 46 1.63 -0.90 -14.43
C PRO A 46 1.99 -2.37 -14.61
N LEU A 47 2.42 -2.72 -15.83
CA LEU A 47 2.61 -4.11 -16.26
C LEU A 47 3.59 -4.86 -15.34
N PHE A 48 4.62 -4.19 -14.83
CA PHE A 48 5.60 -4.77 -13.91
C PHE A 48 5.02 -5.11 -12.53
N LEU A 49 4.01 -4.37 -12.05
CA LEU A 49 3.35 -4.59 -10.76
C LEU A 49 2.46 -5.83 -10.83
N ARG A 50 1.75 -6.01 -11.96
CA ARG A 50 1.05 -7.26 -12.29
C ARG A 50 2.00 -8.44 -12.41
N VAL A 51 3.18 -8.26 -13.00
CA VAL A 51 4.19 -9.32 -13.08
C VAL A 51 4.74 -9.67 -11.68
N ALA A 52 4.98 -8.69 -10.81
CA ALA A 52 5.41 -8.93 -9.43
C ALA A 52 4.36 -9.72 -8.63
N PHE A 53 3.08 -9.37 -8.74
CA PHE A 53 2.00 -10.15 -8.14
C PHE A 53 1.89 -11.55 -8.72
N ARG A 54 2.09 -11.73 -10.03
CA ARG A 54 2.12 -13.08 -10.65
C ARG A 54 3.28 -13.93 -10.19
N ILE A 55 4.46 -13.34 -9.98
CA ILE A 55 5.62 -14.06 -9.42
C ILE A 55 5.33 -14.47 -7.98
N ARG A 56 4.78 -13.56 -7.15
CA ARG A 56 4.33 -13.87 -5.80
C ARG A 56 3.29 -14.99 -5.79
N ASP A 57 2.26 -14.90 -6.62
CA ASP A 57 1.21 -15.91 -6.73
C ASP A 57 1.76 -17.26 -7.22
N ALA A 58 2.74 -17.27 -8.14
CA ALA A 58 3.39 -18.49 -8.61
C ALA A 58 4.22 -19.17 -7.51
N LEU A 59 4.92 -18.39 -6.69
CA LEU A 59 5.65 -18.90 -5.53
C LEU A 59 4.70 -19.40 -4.44
N CYS A 60 3.61 -18.67 -4.16
CA CYS A 60 2.57 -19.09 -3.22
C CYS A 60 1.86 -20.38 -3.64
N ARG A 61 1.65 -20.61 -4.95
CA ARG A 61 1.09 -21.86 -5.49
C ARG A 61 1.97 -23.08 -5.22
N LEU A 62 3.30 -22.92 -5.20
CA LEU A 62 4.23 -24.00 -4.87
C LEU A 62 4.13 -24.46 -3.40
N VAL A 63 3.57 -23.61 -2.52
CA VAL A 63 3.43 -23.86 -1.08
C VAL A 63 1.97 -23.87 -0.58
N GLY A 64 0.99 -23.87 -1.50
CA GLY A 64 -0.44 -24.00 -1.17
C GLY A 64 -1.11 -22.74 -0.59
N ILE A 65 -0.55 -21.56 -0.81
CA ILE A 65 -1.08 -20.27 -0.33
C ILE A 65 -1.95 -19.62 -1.42
N GLU A 66 -3.08 -19.02 -1.01
CA GLU A 66 -4.07 -18.41 -1.90
C GLU A 66 -3.50 -17.18 -2.63
N SER A 67 -3.81 -17.06 -3.93
CA SER A 67 -3.29 -16.01 -4.82
C SER A 67 -4.08 -14.71 -4.68
N ILE A 68 -3.40 -13.57 -4.79
CA ILE A 68 -4.03 -12.25 -4.65
C ILE A 68 -4.58 -11.65 -5.95
N GLY A 69 -4.15 -12.10 -7.13
CA GLY A 69 -4.75 -11.69 -8.41
C GLY A 69 -4.43 -10.27 -8.91
N GLY A 70 -3.83 -9.41 -8.07
CA GLY A 70 -3.44 -8.03 -8.39
C GLY A 70 -4.51 -6.98 -8.01
N PHE A 71 -4.34 -5.73 -8.47
CA PHE A 71 -5.33 -4.67 -8.24
C PHE A 71 -6.56 -4.86 -9.11
N SER A 72 -7.74 -4.67 -8.53
CA SER A 72 -9.04 -4.75 -9.19
C SER A 72 -9.17 -3.60 -10.17
N THR A 73 -9.15 -3.89 -11.47
CA THR A 73 -9.45 -2.90 -12.50
C THR A 73 -10.95 -2.63 -12.51
N GLY A 74 -11.41 -1.62 -11.77
CA GLY A 74 -12.71 -0.96 -11.98
C GLY A 74 -13.81 -1.23 -10.95
N ASP A 75 -13.75 -2.31 -10.17
CA ASP A 75 -14.89 -2.74 -9.31
C ASP A 75 -14.60 -2.69 -7.80
N LEU A 76 -13.88 -1.66 -7.34
CA LEU A 76 -13.73 -1.44 -5.90
C LEU A 76 -15.09 -1.00 -5.29
N PRO A 77 -15.52 -1.55 -4.14
CA PRO A 77 -16.84 -1.27 -3.55
C PRO A 77 -17.04 0.23 -3.32
N ARG A 78 -18.17 0.83 -3.72
CA ARG A 78 -18.38 2.30 -3.56
C ARG A 78 -18.20 2.81 -2.13
N THR A 79 -18.49 1.97 -1.15
CA THR A 79 -18.27 2.25 0.27
C THR A 79 -17.35 1.18 0.84
N VAL A 80 -16.39 1.62 1.65
CA VAL A 80 -15.37 0.77 2.28
C VAL A 80 -15.31 1.18 3.74
N ALA A 81 -15.30 0.21 4.64
CA ALA A 81 -15.17 0.41 6.08
C ALA A 81 -13.98 -0.39 6.63
N ALA A 82 -13.54 -0.03 7.84
CA ALA A 82 -12.57 -0.84 8.58
C ALA A 82 -13.06 -2.29 8.70
N GLY A 83 -12.15 -3.25 8.54
CA GLY A 83 -12.45 -4.69 8.49
C GLY A 83 -12.97 -5.20 7.14
N ASN A 84 -13.16 -4.33 6.13
CA ASN A 84 -13.40 -4.79 4.76
C ASN A 84 -12.07 -5.13 4.07
N LYS A 85 -12.17 -5.83 2.94
CA LYS A 85 -11.06 -5.99 2.01
C LYS A 85 -11.09 -4.90 0.95
N LEU A 86 -9.91 -4.38 0.62
CA LEU A 86 -9.67 -3.49 -0.50
C LEU A 86 -8.53 -4.08 -1.33
N ASP A 87 -8.89 -4.58 -2.51
CA ASP A 87 -8.03 -5.50 -3.27
C ASP A 87 -7.59 -6.69 -2.40
N PHE A 88 -6.28 -6.85 -2.20
CA PHE A 88 -5.71 -7.90 -1.37
C PHE A 88 -5.34 -7.42 0.05
N PHE A 89 -5.59 -6.15 0.37
CA PHE A 89 -5.36 -5.61 1.70
C PHE A 89 -6.62 -5.71 2.56
N ASP A 90 -6.42 -5.89 3.85
CA ASP A 90 -7.41 -5.62 4.88
C ASP A 90 -7.37 -4.13 5.26
N VAL A 91 -8.53 -3.51 5.37
CA VAL A 91 -8.67 -2.10 5.74
C VAL A 91 -8.59 -1.99 7.25
N HIS A 92 -7.52 -1.39 7.78
CA HIS A 92 -7.37 -1.16 9.21
C HIS A 92 -8.17 0.06 9.67
N SER A 93 -7.96 1.20 9.01
CA SER A 93 -8.67 2.45 9.28
C SER A 93 -8.93 3.19 7.98
N ILE A 94 -10.02 3.96 7.97
CA ILE A 94 -10.42 4.78 6.82
C ILE A 94 -11.12 6.04 7.30
N SER A 95 -10.77 7.16 6.68
CA SER A 95 -11.40 8.48 6.78
C SER A 95 -11.19 9.23 5.47
N ASP A 96 -11.73 10.44 5.36
CA ASP A 96 -11.53 11.27 4.17
C ASP A 96 -10.05 11.59 3.93
N ASP A 97 -9.26 11.73 4.99
CA ASP A 97 -7.86 12.19 4.90
C ASP A 97 -6.84 11.08 5.16
N GLU A 98 -7.28 9.90 5.59
CA GLU A 98 -6.40 8.78 5.91
C GLU A 98 -6.99 7.44 5.48
N LEU A 99 -6.17 6.61 4.84
CA LEU A 99 -6.47 5.22 4.56
C LEU A 99 -5.28 4.36 4.99
N VAL A 100 -5.51 3.43 5.91
CA VAL A 100 -4.51 2.46 6.37
C VAL A 100 -4.93 1.07 5.98
N LEU A 101 -4.07 0.44 5.20
CA LEU A 101 -4.23 -0.89 4.66
C LEU A 101 -3.13 -1.78 5.22
N TYR A 102 -3.45 -3.05 5.45
CA TYR A 102 -2.46 -4.04 5.83
C TYR A 102 -2.67 -5.36 5.11
N SER A 103 -1.59 -6.08 4.91
CA SER A 103 -1.59 -7.45 4.41
C SER A 103 -0.69 -8.25 5.33
N ASP A 104 -1.24 -9.29 5.93
CA ASP A 104 -0.50 -10.18 6.82
C ASP A 104 -0.47 -11.59 6.24
N ASP A 105 0.72 -12.06 5.86
CA ASP A 105 0.93 -13.44 5.42
C ASP A 105 2.05 -14.11 6.22
N ARG A 106 2.39 -15.36 5.87
CA ARG A 106 3.43 -16.13 6.58
C ARG A 106 4.81 -15.48 6.47
N HIS A 107 5.07 -14.75 5.39
CA HIS A 107 6.40 -14.25 5.04
C HIS A 107 6.58 -12.82 5.53
N LEU A 108 5.56 -11.98 5.37
CA LEU A 108 5.61 -10.54 5.60
C LEU A 108 4.33 -10.03 6.27
N THR A 109 4.50 -8.99 7.09
CA THR A 109 3.43 -8.05 7.40
C THR A 109 3.73 -6.75 6.67
N VAL A 110 2.81 -6.30 5.82
CA VAL A 110 2.92 -5.07 5.05
C VAL A 110 1.84 -4.11 5.51
N VAL A 111 2.21 -2.86 5.79
CA VAL A 111 1.27 -1.77 6.05
C VAL A 111 1.50 -0.66 5.05
N VAL A 112 0.41 -0.16 4.48
CA VAL A 112 0.40 0.97 3.56
C VAL A 112 -0.54 2.03 4.13
N ALA A 113 0.00 3.21 4.40
CA ALA A 113 -0.77 4.36 4.86
C ALA A 113 -0.74 5.45 3.79
N LEU A 114 -1.93 5.91 3.38
CA LEU A 114 -2.14 7.10 2.58
C LEU A 114 -2.66 8.20 3.51
N GLN A 115 -2.02 9.36 3.45
CA GLN A 115 -2.38 10.52 4.27
C GLN A 115 -2.46 11.76 3.40
N LEU A 116 -3.57 12.48 3.52
CA LEU A 116 -3.83 13.73 2.83
C LEU A 116 -3.65 14.89 3.81
N ASP A 117 -2.84 15.85 3.38
CA ASP A 117 -2.64 17.13 4.06
C ASP A 117 -3.30 18.21 3.20
N ARG A 118 -4.45 18.71 3.67
CA ARG A 118 -5.21 19.78 3.01
C ARG A 118 -4.52 21.11 3.30
N GLU A 119 -3.57 21.47 2.45
CA GLU A 119 -2.90 22.76 2.53
C GLU A 119 -3.87 23.89 2.18
N THR A 120 -3.71 25.06 2.82
CA THR A 120 -4.54 26.24 2.54
C THR A 120 -4.40 26.68 1.10
N GLY A 121 -5.52 26.83 0.38
CA GLY A 121 -5.57 27.52 -0.92
C GLY A 121 -5.39 26.63 -2.15
N LEU A 122 -6.22 25.57 -2.29
CA LEU A 122 -6.34 24.71 -3.49
C LEU A 122 -5.18 23.73 -3.71
N ARG A 123 -4.45 23.33 -2.66
CA ARG A 123 -3.42 22.29 -2.76
C ARG A 123 -3.67 21.19 -1.76
N GLN A 124 -3.58 19.95 -2.22
CA GLN A 124 -3.73 18.78 -1.38
C GLN A 124 -2.49 17.90 -1.58
N LYS A 125 -1.75 17.67 -0.50
CA LYS A 125 -0.53 16.86 -0.53
C LYS A 125 -0.85 15.45 -0.08
N LEU A 126 -0.51 14.47 -0.90
CA LEU A 126 -0.56 13.06 -0.56
C LEU A 126 0.79 12.59 -0.06
N SER A 127 0.80 11.92 1.08
CA SER A 127 1.92 11.10 1.56
C SER A 127 1.52 9.64 1.53
N ILE A 128 2.35 8.80 0.92
CA ILE A 128 2.23 7.33 1.01
C ILE A 128 3.41 6.78 1.80
N THR A 129 3.12 5.96 2.81
CA THR A 129 4.14 5.25 3.58
C THR A 129 3.88 3.76 3.49
N THR A 130 4.89 3.01 3.05
CA THR A 130 4.88 1.55 3.08
C THR A 130 5.89 1.07 4.11
N SER A 131 5.43 0.23 5.03
CA SER A 131 6.22 -0.39 6.08
C SER A 131 6.11 -1.90 5.97
N VAL A 132 7.23 -2.61 6.14
CA VAL A 132 7.26 -4.08 6.05
C VAL A 132 8.03 -4.66 7.21
N LYS A 133 7.42 -5.64 7.86
CA LYS A 133 8.07 -6.54 8.81
C LYS A 133 8.22 -7.92 8.19
N THR A 134 9.44 -8.46 8.22
CA THR A 134 9.73 -9.80 7.70
C THR A 134 9.62 -10.82 8.83
N LYS A 135 8.87 -11.90 8.61
CA LYS A 135 8.63 -12.95 9.62
C LYS A 135 9.61 -14.13 9.50
N GLU A 136 9.98 -14.49 8.27
CA GLU A 136 10.77 -15.70 7.99
C GLU A 136 11.91 -15.47 6.98
N PHE A 137 12.83 -16.42 6.88
CA PHE A 137 13.96 -16.37 5.93
C PHE A 137 13.50 -16.23 4.47
N LEU A 138 12.42 -16.93 4.08
CA LEU A 138 11.83 -16.80 2.75
C LEU A 138 11.33 -15.37 2.48
N GLY A 139 10.79 -14.69 3.50
CA GLY A 139 10.41 -13.29 3.39
C GLY A 139 11.60 -12.37 3.15
N ARG A 140 12.78 -12.68 3.70
CA ARG A 140 14.01 -11.91 3.43
C ARG A 140 14.45 -12.06 1.97
N ILE A 141 14.38 -13.28 1.43
CA ILE A 141 14.65 -13.54 0.01
C ILE A 141 13.65 -12.79 -0.86
N TYR A 142 12.36 -12.84 -0.51
CA TYR A 142 11.30 -12.11 -1.22
C TYR A 142 11.55 -10.60 -1.27
N MET A 143 12.08 -10.03 -0.19
CA MET A 143 12.38 -8.60 -0.13
C MET A 143 13.61 -8.18 -0.96
N LEU A 144 14.51 -9.08 -1.35
CA LEU A 144 15.69 -8.73 -2.17
C LEU A 144 15.31 -8.06 -3.50
N PRO A 145 14.40 -8.62 -4.33
CA PRO A 145 13.93 -7.95 -5.54
C PRO A 145 12.87 -6.88 -5.26
N VAL A 146 12.03 -7.04 -4.23
CA VAL A 146 10.91 -6.13 -3.98
C VAL A 146 11.37 -4.78 -3.44
N LYS A 147 12.33 -4.73 -2.49
CA LYS A 147 12.84 -3.47 -1.92
C LYS A 147 13.28 -2.45 -2.99
N PRO A 148 14.12 -2.80 -3.98
CA PRO A 148 14.55 -1.84 -5.00
C PRO A 148 13.47 -1.52 -6.03
N ALA A 149 12.58 -2.47 -6.34
CA ALA A 149 11.49 -2.24 -7.29
C ALA A 149 10.43 -1.30 -6.71
N HIS A 150 10.02 -1.51 -5.45
CA HIS A 150 8.88 -0.86 -4.80
C HIS A 150 8.86 0.66 -4.93
N GLY A 151 10.00 1.33 -4.75
CA GLY A 151 10.07 2.78 -4.88
C GLY A 151 9.70 3.27 -6.29
N ILE A 152 10.19 2.58 -7.32
CA ILE A 152 9.89 2.89 -8.74
C ILE A 152 8.40 2.67 -9.02
N ILE A 153 7.82 1.60 -8.46
CA ILE A 153 6.39 1.28 -8.58
C ILE A 153 5.55 2.41 -8.01
N VAL A 154 5.81 2.75 -6.73
CA VAL A 154 5.05 3.76 -6.01
C VAL A 154 5.17 5.09 -6.72
N ARG A 155 6.38 5.49 -7.14
CA ARG A 155 6.59 6.72 -7.89
C ARG A 155 5.76 6.76 -9.18
N GLY A 156 5.80 5.70 -10.00
CA GLY A 156 5.00 5.64 -11.23
C GLY A 156 3.49 5.65 -10.99
N MET A 157 3.02 5.10 -9.86
CA MET A 157 1.62 5.19 -9.44
C MET A 157 1.25 6.61 -9.01
N LEU A 158 2.12 7.30 -8.25
CA LEU A 158 1.91 8.69 -7.85
C LEU A 158 1.89 9.64 -9.06
N ASP A 159 2.81 9.46 -10.00
CA ASP A 159 2.89 10.28 -11.21
C ASP A 159 1.65 10.16 -12.12
N SER A 160 0.83 9.11 -11.94
CA SER A 160 -0.41 8.90 -12.70
C SER A 160 -1.61 9.68 -12.17
N ILE A 161 -1.50 10.24 -10.96
CA ILE A 161 -2.58 10.94 -10.25
C ILE A 161 -2.18 12.35 -9.80
N SER A 162 -0.97 12.77 -10.13
CA SER A 162 -0.40 14.08 -9.79
C SER A 162 -0.65 15.13 -10.85
#